data_AF-A0A965LUA6-F1
#
_entry.id   AF-A0A965LUA6-F1
#
_cell.length_a   1.000
_cell.length_b   1.000
_cell.length_c   1.000
_cell.angle_alpha   90.00
_cell.angle_beta   90.00
_cell.angle_gamma   90.00
#
_symmetry.space_group_name_H-M   'P 1'
#
loop_
_entity.id
_entity.type
_entity.pdbx_description
1 polymer ?
#
loop_
_entity_poly.entity_id
_entity_poly.type
_entity_poly.pdbx_seq_one_letter_code
_entity_poly.pdbx_strand_id
1 'polypeptide(L)'
;AAESLEQAVVREMLEESGLEVSEPQYLGSQAWPFPYSLMLGFTAKLSPKSKATDIKPDGIEIARLRWFTREELRAEAHTILLPNRISIARALIEHWLGESIESASELSN
;
A
#
# COMPACT_ATOMS: atom_id res chain seq x y z
N ALA A 1 -10.94 -0.53 21.48
CA ALA A 1 -10.87 0.95 21.56
C ALA A 1 -11.64 1.53 20.37
N ALA A 2 -12.11 2.78 20.46
CA ALA A 2 -12.68 3.46 19.29
C ALA A 2 -11.56 4.29 18.64
N GLU A 3 -11.20 3.96 17.40
CA GLU A 3 -10.35 4.77 16.53
C GLU A 3 -11.11 5.06 15.22
N SER A 4 -10.84 6.20 14.60
CA SER A 4 -11.31 6.47 13.23
C SER A 4 -10.48 5.66 12.24
N LEU A 5 -11.00 5.49 11.02
CA LEU A 5 -10.28 4.77 9.96
C LEU A 5 -8.98 5.50 9.59
N GLU A 6 -9.00 6.83 9.61
CA GLU A 6 -7.84 7.69 9.40
C GLU A 6 -6.78 7.49 10.48
N GLN A 7 -7.20 7.36 11.74
CA GLN A 7 -6.29 7.08 12.85
C GLN A 7 -5.64 5.70 12.70
N ALA A 8 -6.40 4.69 12.27
CA ALA A 8 -5.87 3.36 11.98
C ALA A 8 -4.81 3.41 10.87
N VAL A 9 -5.05 4.12 9.76
CA VAL A 9 -4.06 4.28 8.68
C VAL A 9 -2.75 4.89 9.19
N VAL A 10 -2.82 5.95 10.00
CA VAL A 10 -1.63 6.60 10.56
C VAL A 10 -0.88 5.68 11.52
N ARG A 11 -1.61 4.93 12.36
CA ARG A 11 -1.05 3.99 13.33
C ARG A 11 -0.37 2.81 12.64
N GLU A 12 -1.06 2.09 11.76
CA GLU A 12 -0.52 0.90 11.09
C GLU A 12 0.70 1.24 10.23
N MET A 13 0.66 2.37 9.50
CA MET A 13 1.83 2.82 8.73
C MET A 13 3.04 3.07 9.61
N LEU A 14 2.85 3.65 10.81
CA LEU A 14 3.95 3.86 11.75
C LEU A 14 4.46 2.54 12.34
N GLU A 15 3.55 1.64 12.73
CA GLU A 15 3.87 0.36 13.37
C GLU A 15 4.62 -0.58 12.42
N GLU A 16 4.13 -0.75 11.20
CA GLU A 16 4.68 -1.74 10.25
C GLU A 16 5.85 -1.20 9.40
N SER A 17 5.89 0.12 9.16
CA SER A 17 6.86 0.73 8.23
C SER A 17 7.82 1.74 8.86
N GLY A 18 7.55 2.19 10.09
CA GLY A 18 8.32 3.23 10.76
C GLY A 18 8.09 4.65 10.23
N LEU A 19 7.17 4.82 9.27
CA LEU A 19 6.89 6.11 8.63
C LEU A 19 5.60 6.74 9.19
N GLU A 20 5.66 8.01 9.57
CA GLU A 20 4.46 8.81 9.83
C GLU A 20 3.87 9.28 8.50
N VAL A 21 2.58 9.05 8.31
CA VAL A 21 1.81 9.57 7.16
C VAL A 21 0.78 10.59 7.61
N SER A 22 0.36 11.45 6.68
CA SER A 22 -0.66 12.48 6.89
C SER A 22 -1.64 12.52 5.73
N GLU A 23 -2.78 13.18 5.95
CA GLU A 23 -3.84 13.34 4.95
C GLU A 23 -4.36 11.99 4.39
N PRO A 24 -4.77 11.03 5.24
CA PRO A 24 -5.43 9.83 4.74
C PRO A 24 -6.72 10.21 4.01
N GLN A 25 -6.86 9.75 2.77
CA GLN A 25 -8.03 9.97 1.93
C GLN A 25 -8.60 8.63 1.50
N TYR A 26 -9.88 8.43 1.81
CA TYR A 26 -10.61 7.22 1.44
C TYR A 26 -10.80 7.14 -0.09
N LEU A 27 -10.54 5.97 -0.66
CA LEU A 27 -10.65 5.72 -2.10
C LEU A 27 -11.68 4.64 -2.46
N GLY A 28 -12.01 3.74 -1.53
CA GLY A 28 -12.97 2.69 -1.80
C GLY A 28 -12.94 1.57 -0.77
N SER A 29 -13.80 0.58 -0.96
CA SER A 29 -13.87 -0.59 -0.10
C SER A 29 -14.06 -1.87 -0.89
N GLN A 30 -13.62 -2.98 -0.30
CA GLN A 30 -13.79 -4.31 -0.88
C GLN A 30 -14.09 -5.32 0.23
N ALA A 31 -15.14 -6.12 0.04
CA ALA A 31 -15.39 -7.26 0.92
C ALA A 31 -14.23 -8.25 0.80
N TRP A 32 -13.67 -8.66 1.94
CA TRP A 32 -12.59 -9.62 2.01
C TRP A 32 -13.02 -10.83 2.85
N PRO A 33 -13.42 -11.92 2.18
CA PRO A 33 -14.04 -13.06 2.83
C PRO A 33 -12.96 -13.97 3.41
N PHE A 34 -12.25 -13.57 4.46
CA PHE A 34 -11.60 -14.48 5.43
C PHE A 34 -10.98 -13.67 6.58
N PRO A 35 -11.41 -13.82 7.85
CA PRO A 35 -12.61 -14.54 8.30
C PRO A 35 -13.91 -13.82 7.90
N TYR A 36 -14.05 -12.51 8.12
CA TYR A 36 -15.16 -11.65 7.63
C TYR A 36 -14.73 -10.19 7.70
N SER A 37 -13.96 -9.71 6.72
CA SER A 37 -13.37 -8.37 6.77
C SER A 37 -13.93 -7.47 5.67
N LEU A 38 -13.94 -6.16 5.94
CA LEU A 38 -14.14 -5.12 4.92
C LEU A 38 -12.83 -4.36 4.79
N MET A 39 -12.17 -4.50 3.64
CA MET A 39 -10.98 -3.72 3.33
C MET A 39 -11.40 -2.31 2.96
N LEU A 40 -10.75 -1.33 3.55
CA LEU A 40 -10.99 0.10 3.32
C LEU A 40 -9.69 0.69 2.77
N GLY A 41 -9.72 1.10 1.51
CA GLY A 41 -8.55 1.59 0.80
C GLY A 41 -8.37 3.08 1.02
N PHE A 42 -7.14 3.46 1.39
CA PHE A 42 -6.73 4.84 1.58
C PHE A 42 -5.48 5.16 0.77
N THR A 43 -5.33 6.43 0.38
CA THR A 43 -4.03 7.02 0.04
C THR A 43 -3.62 7.98 1.15
N ALA A 44 -2.32 8.17 1.35
CA ALA A 44 -1.77 9.11 2.30
C ALA A 44 -0.44 9.68 1.78
N LYS A 45 0.00 10.79 2.36
CA LYS A 45 1.30 11.41 2.05
C LYS A 45 2.28 11.14 3.18
N LEU A 46 3.57 11.00 2.86
CA LEU A 46 4.61 11.02 3.88
C LEU A 46 4.53 12.32 4.68
N SER A 47 4.45 12.21 6.00
CA SER A 47 4.39 13.38 6.89
C SER A 47 5.70 14.17 6.82
N PRO A 48 5.67 15.51 6.88
CA PRO A 48 6.89 16.33 7.00
C PRO A 48 7.75 15.99 8.22
N LYS A 49 7.21 15.26 9.20
CA LYS A 49 7.95 14.78 10.39
C LYS A 49 8.76 13.51 10.15
N SER A 50 8.55 12.82 9.03
CA SER A 50 9.29 11.62 8.64
C SER A 50 10.07 11.86 7.35
N LYS A 51 11.23 11.21 7.23
CA LYS A 51 12.03 11.19 6.01
C LYS A 51 11.80 9.85 5.30
N ALA A 52 11.93 9.86 3.98
CA ALA A 52 11.84 8.64 3.18
C ALA A 52 12.88 7.58 3.60
N THR A 53 13.99 7.99 4.21
CA THR A 53 15.04 7.11 4.74
C THR A 53 14.70 6.45 6.06
N ASP A 54 13.63 6.85 6.73
CA ASP A 54 13.25 6.34 8.07
C ASP A 54 12.51 4.99 7.98
N ILE A 55 12.42 4.40 6.77
CA ILE A 55 11.79 3.09 6.56
C ILE A 55 12.38 2.04 7.49
N LYS A 56 11.49 1.39 8.24
CA LYS A 56 11.85 0.34 9.17
C LYS A 56 10.73 -0.69 9.21
N PRO A 57 10.85 -1.78 8.42
CA PRO A 57 9.92 -2.89 8.54
C PRO A 57 9.94 -3.44 9.97
N ASP A 58 8.77 -3.81 10.50
CA ASP A 58 8.62 -4.37 11.84
C ASP A 58 9.34 -5.73 12.03
N GLY A 59 9.58 -6.44 10.92
CA GLY A 59 10.18 -7.77 10.89
C GLY A 59 9.24 -8.90 11.35
N ILE A 60 7.96 -8.60 11.59
CA ILE A 60 6.94 -9.57 11.99
C ILE A 60 5.91 -9.70 10.86
N GLU A 61 5.32 -8.59 10.44
CA GLU A 61 4.30 -8.55 9.38
C GLU A 61 4.92 -8.19 8.03
N ILE A 62 5.84 -7.23 8.01
CA ILE A 62 6.54 -6.80 6.81
C ILE A 62 8.02 -7.20 6.90
N ALA A 63 8.48 -8.02 5.97
CA ALA A 63 9.88 -8.44 5.91
C ALA A 63 10.79 -7.41 5.21
N ARG A 64 10.27 -6.68 4.22
CA ARG A 64 11.04 -5.73 3.38
C ARG A 64 10.17 -4.59 2.91
N LEU A 65 10.76 -3.40 2.88
CA LEU A 65 10.14 -2.17 2.37
C LEU A 65 11.12 -1.44 1.45
N ARG A 66 10.59 -0.79 0.44
CA ARG A 66 11.33 0.12 -0.44
C ARG A 66 10.36 1.12 -1.06
N TRP A 67 10.90 2.26 -1.43
CA TRP A 67 10.19 3.22 -2.25
C TRP A 67 10.23 2.80 -3.72
N PHE A 68 9.25 3.27 -4.47
CA PHE A 68 9.21 3.21 -5.92
C PHE A 68 8.85 4.59 -6.44
N THR A 69 9.64 5.08 -7.40
CA THR A 69 9.18 6.07 -8.36
C THR A 69 8.23 5.40 -9.36
N ARG A 70 7.45 6.20 -10.10
CA ARG A 70 6.56 5.65 -11.14
C ARG A 70 7.36 4.98 -12.24
N GLU A 71 8.54 5.52 -12.55
CA GLU A 71 9.47 5.03 -13.55
C GLU A 71 10.06 3.67 -13.11
N GLU A 72 10.52 3.55 -11.86
CA GLU A 72 11.01 2.29 -11.30
C GLU A 72 9.92 1.21 -11.29
N LEU A 73 8.70 1.56 -10.87
CA LEU A 73 7.59 0.60 -10.84
C LEU A 73 7.30 0.03 -12.24
N ARG A 74 7.32 0.88 -13.28
CA ARG A 74 7.14 0.44 -14.67
C ARG A 74 8.29 -0.42 -15.15
N ALA A 75 9.52 0.00 -14.90
CA ALA A 75 10.72 -0.70 -15.35
C ALA A 75 10.84 -2.10 -14.74
N GLU A 76 10.41 -2.25 -13.49
CA GLU A 76 10.48 -3.51 -12.74
C GLU A 76 9.18 -4.32 -12.79
N ALA A 77 8.11 -3.82 -13.43
CA ALA A 77 6.78 -4.43 -13.36
C ALA A 77 6.80 -5.93 -13.73
N HIS A 78 7.54 -6.28 -14.79
CA HIS A 78 7.63 -7.67 -15.28
C HIS A 78 8.57 -8.57 -14.45
N THR A 79 9.24 -8.04 -13.43
CA THR A 79 10.12 -8.81 -12.53
C THR A 79 9.61 -8.85 -11.09
N ILE A 80 8.63 -8.01 -10.73
CA ILE A 80 7.99 -8.01 -9.41
C ILE A 80 6.57 -8.57 -9.47
N LEU A 81 6.18 -9.28 -8.43
CA LEU A 81 4.80 -9.71 -8.24
C LEU A 81 4.02 -8.57 -7.59
N LEU A 82 2.98 -8.11 -8.28
CA LEU A 82 2.01 -7.17 -7.74
C LEU A 82 0.68 -7.91 -7.43
N PRO A 83 -0.17 -7.36 -6.56
CA PRO A 83 -1.45 -7.98 -6.20
C PRO A 83 -2.35 -8.29 -7.41
N ASN A 84 -3.21 -9.30 -7.32
CA ASN A 84 -4.15 -9.64 -8.40
C ASN A 84 -4.99 -8.40 -8.83
N ARG A 85 -5.31 -8.29 -10.12
CA ARG A 85 -6.09 -7.16 -10.69
C ARG A 85 -7.44 -6.89 -10.03
N ILE A 86 -8.06 -7.90 -9.43
CA ILE A 86 -9.37 -7.77 -8.75
C ILE A 86 -9.22 -7.20 -7.32
N SER A 87 -8.00 -7.16 -6.77
CA SER A 87 -7.77 -6.70 -5.40
C SER A 87 -7.79 -5.18 -5.25
N ILE A 88 -8.26 -4.71 -4.10
CA ILE A 88 -8.20 -3.30 -3.71
C ILE A 88 -6.77 -2.79 -3.66
N ALA A 89 -5.80 -3.64 -3.28
CA ALA A 89 -4.39 -3.30 -3.31
C ALA A 89 -3.91 -2.95 -4.73
N ARG A 90 -4.31 -3.72 -5.76
CA ARG A 90 -4.01 -3.35 -7.15
C ARG A 90 -4.67 -2.02 -7.51
N ALA A 91 -5.96 -1.85 -7.19
CA ALA A 91 -6.68 -0.63 -7.52
C ALA A 91 -6.02 0.62 -6.92
N LEU A 92 -5.52 0.55 -5.68
CA LEU A 92 -4.80 1.65 -5.03
C LEU A 92 -3.48 1.97 -5.74
N ILE A 93 -2.72 0.94 -6.14
CA ILE A 93 -1.45 1.12 -6.88
C ILE A 93 -1.69 1.76 -8.25
N GLU A 94 -2.68 1.28 -9.02
CA GLU A 94 -3.00 1.83 -10.34
C GLU A 94 -3.60 3.25 -10.24
N HIS A 95 -4.39 3.53 -9.19
CA HIS A 95 -4.85 4.89 -8.90
C HIS A 95 -3.67 5.84 -8.62
N TRP A 96 -2.69 5.41 -7.82
CA TRP A 96 -1.48 6.21 -7.58
C TRP A 96 -0.63 6.36 -8.84
N LEU A 97 -0.51 5.32 -9.67
CA LEU A 97 0.28 5.35 -10.90
C LEU A 97 -0.39 6.19 -12.02
N GLY A 98 -1.72 6.26 -12.01
CA GLY A 98 -2.55 6.97 -13.01
C GLY A 98 -2.88 6.14 -14.25
N GLU A 99 -2.53 4.86 -14.28
CA GLU A 99 -2.77 3.94 -15.40
C GLU A 99 -2.76 2.50 -14.90
N SER A 100 -3.31 1.59 -15.71
CA SER A 100 -3.19 0.16 -15.43
C SER A 100 -1.81 -0.37 -15.80
N ILE A 101 -1.31 -1.32 -15.02
CA ILE A 101 0.04 -1.88 -15.19
C ILE A 101 -0.02 -3.40 -15.26
N GLU A 102 0.70 -3.99 -16.22
CA GLU A 102 0.94 -5.44 -16.29
C GLU A 102 2.24 -5.77 -15.58
N SER A 103 2.25 -6.84 -14.80
CA SER A 103 3.36 -7.24 -13.95
C SER A 103 3.71 -8.72 -14.10
N ALA A 104 4.74 -9.19 -13.40
CA ALA A 104 5.11 -10.60 -13.41
C ALA A 104 3.97 -11.53 -12.96
N SER A 105 3.03 -11.01 -12.17
CA SER A 105 1.83 -11.74 -11.70
C SER A 105 0.91 -12.19 -12.84
N GLU A 106 0.96 -11.52 -13.99
CA GLU A 106 0.17 -11.87 -15.16
C GLU A 106 0.92 -12.83 -16.11
N LEU A 107 2.25 -12.85 -16.05
CA LEU A 107 3.13 -13.68 -16.89
C LEU A 107 3.40 -15.07 -16.30
N SER A 108 3.03 -15.29 -15.04
CA SER A 108 3.26 -16.53 -14.29
C SER A 108 2.07 -17.51 -14.34
N ASN A 109 1.09 -17.25 -15.22
CA ASN A 109 -0.05 -18.14 -15.51
C ASN A 109 0.15 -18.94 -16.81
#